data_AF-A0A9J7NBX2-F1
#
_entry.id   AF-A0A9J7NBX2-F1
#
_cell.length_a   1.000
_cell.length_b   1.000
_cell.length_c   1.000
_cell.angle_alpha   90.00
_cell.angle_beta   90.00
_cell.angle_gamma   90.00
#
_symmetry.space_group_name_H-M   'P 1'
#
loop_
_entity.id
_entity.type
_entity.pdbx_description
1 polymer ?
#
loop_
_entity_poly.entity_id
_entity_poly.type
_entity_poly.pdbx_seq_one_letter_code
_entity_poly.pdbx_strand_id
1 'polypeptide(L)'
;MLLTSVSGTVVQHTGTVHMNVLPAWERTQKGEGVVVGVIDDGIFTNQPDLRDNLAPGLSYDVLGDTSDPTPNIPQLSHGTNCAGIIAAVHNNSFCGVGVAYRAKVAGIKMFSGAITELSDAQEASALSHEHQRISIYSCSWGPSDWNNALEGPDTVAKEALTMTAQEGRSGRGSIFVFSTGNGGSYNDSCAYNGYINTNNTIGIGGLLQDGSIPSFAESCTSVFAVTYSRDYTGDTANLVVPSRASGCGTTFSGTSPAAAMAAGVFTLVLSANDQLSVRDVQHLVTRTSRSTGICGQTWKENSAGFRVSDYCGFGLLDAGQLTEMATNWNCVPEQDICTEQGVRMNIPQSGEVHTSITVQQNSCVVNYLEHVLLTVRITFPHRGHLQIRLTSPGGTVSDIVPGRATDMEADLEWTFMTLHHWGESAVGTWELSIENTHPHLSSTGVLEGWTLALLGTATDPANTSTGTNGTPGIDTSEQNNNCGVSDNSGPTATQKIPFWVWIIIGGGVLIVVSSVVVGVVVKKRLFCPSRSEAVASASYISESNTVGMA
;
A
#
# COMPACT_ATOMS: atom_id res chain seq x y z
N MET A 1 4.24 -1.99 21.98
CA MET A 1 2.87 -2.50 22.15
C MET A 1 2.96 -3.89 22.75
N LEU A 2 2.34 -4.12 23.91
CA LEU A 2 2.21 -5.44 24.53
C LEU A 2 0.80 -5.49 25.11
N LEU A 3 -0.18 -5.87 24.29
CA LEU A 3 -1.49 -6.23 24.82
C LEU A 3 -1.32 -7.62 25.45
N THR A 4 -0.76 -7.67 26.66
CA THR A 4 -0.74 -8.90 27.44
C THR A 4 -2.07 -9.01 28.16
N SER A 5 -2.82 -10.07 27.88
CA SER A 5 -3.95 -10.47 28.70
C SER A 5 -3.37 -11.15 29.95
N VAL A 6 -3.32 -10.44 31.07
CA VAL A 6 -3.17 -11.08 32.39
C VAL A 6 -4.51 -10.98 33.08
N SER A 7 -5.21 -12.12 33.22
CA SER A 7 -6.52 -12.20 33.88
C SER A 7 -7.62 -11.34 33.23
N GLY A 8 -7.67 -11.29 31.89
CA GLY A 8 -8.75 -10.63 31.14
C GLY A 8 -8.73 -9.10 31.12
N THR A 9 -7.70 -8.47 31.70
CA THR A 9 -7.49 -7.02 31.59
C THR A 9 -6.38 -6.73 30.59
N VAL A 10 -6.68 -5.92 29.57
CA VAL A 10 -5.69 -5.45 28.61
C VAL A 10 -5.04 -4.18 29.15
N VAL A 11 -3.73 -4.19 29.30
CA VAL A 11 -2.96 -3.04 29.81
C VAL A 11 -2.21 -2.38 28.65
N GLN A 12 -2.50 -1.11 28.38
CA GLN A 12 -1.67 -0.27 27.52
C GLN A 12 -0.56 0.37 28.37
N HIS A 13 0.70 0.23 27.97
CA HIS A 13 1.81 0.90 28.65
C HIS A 13 1.67 2.43 28.54
N THR A 14 1.81 3.12 29.68
CA THR A 14 1.64 4.58 29.85
C THR A 14 2.84 5.40 29.37
N GLY A 15 3.61 4.89 28.41
CA GLY A 15 4.70 5.65 27.78
C GLY A 15 4.14 6.76 26.87
N THR A 16 4.93 7.78 26.57
CA THR A 16 4.55 8.87 25.66
C THR A 16 4.29 8.41 24.23
N VAL A 17 4.86 7.27 23.84
CA VAL A 17 4.65 6.62 22.54
C VAL A 17 3.66 5.47 22.77
N HIS A 18 2.52 5.47 22.06
CA HIS A 18 1.53 4.37 22.05
C HIS A 18 0.64 4.44 20.80
N MET A 19 -0.04 3.35 20.40
CA MET A 19 -0.98 3.38 19.27
C MET A 19 -2.44 3.69 19.66
N ASN A 20 -2.70 3.93 20.95
CA ASN A 20 -4.01 4.38 21.46
C ASN A 20 -5.19 3.46 21.05
N VAL A 21 -4.99 2.15 21.18
CA VAL A 21 -5.97 1.13 20.74
C VAL A 21 -7.17 1.04 21.69
N LEU A 22 -7.01 1.32 22.99
CA LEU A 22 -8.10 1.20 23.95
C LEU A 22 -9.29 2.13 23.66
N PRO A 23 -9.10 3.45 23.40
CA PRO A 23 -10.22 4.30 22.99
C PRO A 23 -10.87 3.85 21.68
N ALA A 24 -10.10 3.30 20.74
CA ALA A 24 -10.65 2.74 19.51
C ALA A 24 -11.56 1.53 19.79
N TRP A 25 -11.20 0.67 20.74
CA TRP A 25 -12.06 -0.44 21.16
C TRP A 25 -13.33 0.01 21.88
N GLU A 26 -13.27 1.08 22.66
CA GLU A 26 -14.45 1.66 23.31
C GLU A 26 -15.41 2.25 22.27
N ARG A 27 -14.87 2.86 21.22
CA ARG A 27 -15.65 3.52 20.15
C ARG A 27 -16.22 2.57 19.10
N THR A 28 -15.56 1.44 18.86
CA THR A 28 -15.88 0.53 17.74
C THR A 28 -16.36 -0.84 18.20
N GLN A 29 -16.83 -1.64 17.23
CA GLN A 29 -17.10 -3.07 17.46
C GLN A 29 -15.83 -3.93 17.40
N LYS A 30 -14.64 -3.35 17.66
CA LYS A 30 -13.34 -4.04 17.70
C LYS A 30 -13.03 -4.83 16.42
N GLY A 31 -13.46 -4.31 15.27
CA GLY A 31 -13.24 -4.93 13.96
C GLY A 31 -14.35 -5.85 13.46
N GLU A 32 -15.45 -6.04 14.21
CA GLU A 32 -16.53 -6.91 13.75
C GLU A 32 -17.12 -6.46 12.40
N GLY A 33 -17.40 -7.44 11.53
CA GLY A 33 -17.91 -7.20 10.17
C GLY A 33 -16.84 -6.95 9.11
N VAL A 34 -15.58 -6.75 9.52
CA VAL A 34 -14.47 -6.51 8.60
C VAL A 34 -13.63 -7.78 8.44
N VAL A 35 -13.23 -8.07 7.19
CA VAL A 35 -12.37 -9.22 6.84
C VAL A 35 -11.02 -8.72 6.32
N VAL A 36 -9.93 -9.28 6.86
CA VAL A 36 -8.55 -9.01 6.43
C VAL A 36 -7.94 -10.24 5.76
N GLY A 37 -7.48 -10.10 4.52
CA GLY A 37 -6.69 -11.10 3.82
C GLY A 37 -5.21 -10.94 4.17
N VAL A 38 -4.57 -12.01 4.63
CA VAL A 38 -3.12 -12.03 4.87
C VAL A 38 -2.46 -12.78 3.71
N ILE A 39 -1.82 -12.05 2.81
CA ILE A 39 -1.12 -12.61 1.64
C ILE A 39 0.31 -12.94 2.07
N ASP A 40 0.59 -14.23 2.30
CA ASP A 40 1.84 -14.66 2.95
C ASP A 40 2.15 -16.16 2.73
N ASP A 41 2.94 -16.77 3.62
CA ASP A 41 3.29 -18.20 3.66
C ASP A 41 2.15 -19.13 4.14
N GLY A 42 0.99 -18.54 4.43
CA GLY A 42 -0.22 -19.22 4.88
C GLY A 42 -0.57 -18.96 6.35
N ILE A 43 -1.70 -19.51 6.77
CA ILE A 43 -2.17 -19.43 8.17
C ILE A 43 -2.49 -20.84 8.65
N PHE A 44 -1.99 -21.23 9.82
CA PHE A 44 -2.44 -22.45 10.47
C PHE A 44 -3.89 -22.31 10.93
N THR A 45 -4.80 -22.95 10.20
CA THR A 45 -6.25 -22.82 10.43
C THR A 45 -6.72 -23.40 11.78
N ASN A 46 -5.94 -24.31 12.36
CA ASN A 46 -6.23 -24.92 13.66
C ASN A 46 -5.58 -24.20 14.85
N GLN A 47 -4.89 -23.08 14.60
CA GLN A 47 -4.19 -22.35 15.64
C GLN A 47 -5.20 -21.84 16.71
N PRO A 48 -5.00 -22.13 18.02
CA PRO A 48 -6.00 -21.87 19.05
C PRO A 48 -6.46 -20.42 19.23
N ASP A 49 -5.59 -19.48 18.91
CA ASP A 49 -5.77 -18.04 18.97
C ASP A 49 -6.32 -17.43 17.68
N LEU A 50 -6.48 -18.21 16.61
CA LEU A 50 -6.96 -17.73 15.32
C LEU A 50 -8.21 -18.44 14.84
N ARG A 51 -8.40 -19.72 15.19
CA ARG A 51 -9.43 -20.58 14.58
C ARG A 51 -10.83 -19.97 14.58
N ASP A 52 -11.20 -19.29 15.68
CA ASP A 52 -12.55 -18.71 15.85
C ASP A 52 -12.71 -17.41 15.04
N ASN A 53 -11.60 -16.78 14.66
CA ASN A 53 -11.54 -15.58 13.84
C ASN A 53 -11.16 -15.85 12.38
N LEU A 54 -11.08 -17.10 11.94
CA LEU A 54 -10.94 -17.39 10.51
C LEU A 54 -12.22 -17.05 9.76
N ALA A 55 -12.04 -16.42 8.61
CA ALA A 55 -13.12 -16.06 7.70
C ALA A 55 -13.61 -17.31 6.95
N PRO A 56 -14.87 -17.75 7.12
CA PRO A 56 -15.35 -18.97 6.48
C PRO A 56 -15.34 -18.87 4.95
N GLY A 57 -14.64 -19.81 4.30
CA GLY A 57 -14.61 -19.93 2.84
C GLY A 57 -13.95 -18.76 2.11
N LEU A 58 -13.10 -17.99 2.80
CA LEU A 58 -12.38 -16.85 2.21
C LEU A 58 -10.87 -17.06 2.11
N SER A 59 -10.33 -18.09 2.73
CA SER A 59 -8.91 -18.46 2.59
C SER A 59 -8.66 -19.23 1.29
N TYR A 60 -7.42 -19.15 0.80
CA TYR A 60 -7.01 -19.79 -0.45
C TYR A 60 -5.50 -20.08 -0.46
N ASP A 61 -5.11 -21.20 -1.05
CA ASP A 61 -3.73 -21.57 -1.37
C ASP A 61 -3.53 -21.44 -2.87
N VAL A 62 -2.84 -20.37 -3.27
CA VAL A 62 -2.55 -20.02 -4.66
C VAL A 62 -1.57 -21.01 -5.29
N LEU A 63 -0.68 -21.60 -4.48
CA LEU A 63 0.32 -22.56 -4.95
C LEU A 63 -0.31 -23.93 -5.19
N GLY A 64 -1.24 -24.33 -4.32
CA GLY A 64 -1.92 -25.62 -4.36
C GLY A 64 -3.25 -25.62 -5.11
N ASP A 65 -3.80 -24.46 -5.45
CA ASP A 65 -5.18 -24.29 -5.96
C ASP A 65 -6.22 -24.97 -5.04
N THR A 66 -6.18 -24.63 -3.74
CA THR A 66 -7.09 -25.20 -2.74
C THR A 66 -7.61 -24.16 -1.75
N SER A 67 -8.66 -24.47 -1.00
CA SER A 67 -9.17 -23.59 0.06
C SER A 67 -8.41 -23.67 1.39
N ASP A 68 -7.40 -24.53 1.52
CA ASP A 68 -6.63 -24.71 2.76
C ASP A 68 -5.32 -23.92 2.70
N PRO A 69 -5.21 -22.76 3.38
CA PRO A 69 -4.00 -21.94 3.36
C PRO A 69 -2.94 -22.44 4.34
N THR A 70 -3.11 -23.63 4.93
CA THR A 70 -2.19 -24.11 5.97
C THR A 70 -0.77 -24.25 5.40
N PRO A 71 0.26 -23.70 6.07
CA PRO A 71 1.64 -23.86 5.62
C PRO A 71 2.03 -25.35 5.57
N ASN A 72 2.61 -25.78 4.45
CA ASN A 72 3.05 -27.17 4.26
C ASN A 72 4.27 -27.51 5.14
N ILE A 73 5.03 -26.49 5.54
CA ILE A 73 6.22 -26.61 6.39
C ILE A 73 5.83 -26.13 7.80
N PRO A 74 5.83 -27.01 8.82
CA PRO A 74 5.39 -26.67 10.18
C PRO A 74 6.13 -25.50 10.85
N GLN A 75 7.33 -25.17 10.37
CA GLN A 75 8.18 -24.12 10.91
C GLN A 75 7.84 -22.72 10.37
N LEU A 76 7.22 -22.64 9.19
CA LEU A 76 6.79 -21.38 8.58
C LEU A 76 5.62 -20.82 9.37
N SER A 77 5.77 -19.62 9.91
CA SER A 77 4.73 -19.02 10.74
C SER A 77 4.49 -17.55 10.43
N HIS A 78 5.06 -17.01 9.36
CA HIS A 78 5.08 -15.58 9.12
C HIS A 78 3.65 -15.03 8.94
N GLY A 79 2.84 -15.63 8.06
CA GLY A 79 1.44 -15.28 7.88
C GLY A 79 0.59 -15.52 9.13
N THR A 80 0.88 -16.58 9.88
CA THR A 80 0.22 -16.86 11.18
C THR A 80 0.55 -15.79 12.23
N ASN A 81 1.80 -15.31 12.27
CA ASN A 81 2.23 -14.25 13.17
C ASN A 81 1.53 -12.92 12.82
N CYS A 82 1.49 -12.56 11.53
CA CYS A 82 0.77 -11.39 11.03
C CYS A 82 -0.73 -11.45 11.34
N ALA A 83 -1.39 -12.58 11.05
CA ALA A 83 -2.81 -12.77 11.35
C ALA A 83 -3.12 -12.64 12.86
N GLY A 84 -2.20 -13.10 13.71
CA GLY A 84 -2.27 -12.95 15.16
C GLY A 84 -2.29 -11.51 15.63
N ILE A 85 -1.40 -10.68 15.08
CA ILE A 85 -1.37 -9.24 15.39
C ILE A 85 -2.70 -8.58 15.02
N ILE A 86 -3.30 -8.99 13.90
CA ILE A 86 -4.56 -8.41 13.41
C ILE A 86 -5.74 -8.87 14.28
N ALA A 87 -5.95 -10.17 14.44
CA ALA A 87 -7.20 -10.73 14.96
C ALA A 87 -7.04 -11.94 15.89
N ALA A 88 -5.94 -12.05 16.65
CA ALA A 88 -5.86 -13.04 17.72
C ALA A 88 -7.05 -12.90 18.70
N VAL A 89 -7.62 -14.04 19.07
CA VAL A 89 -8.87 -14.14 19.84
C VAL A 89 -8.67 -13.59 21.24
N HIS A 90 -9.55 -12.68 21.65
CA HIS A 90 -9.52 -12.14 23.00
C HIS A 90 -10.11 -13.12 24.03
N ASN A 91 -9.51 -13.16 25.23
CA ASN A 91 -10.04 -13.83 26.42
C ASN A 91 -10.23 -15.36 26.29
N ASN A 92 -9.38 -16.02 25.51
CA ASN A 92 -9.32 -17.48 25.35
C ASN A 92 -8.19 -18.14 26.20
N SER A 93 -7.48 -17.36 27.02
CA SER A 93 -6.32 -17.80 27.81
C SER A 93 -5.13 -18.33 26.98
N PHE A 94 -5.02 -17.92 25.71
CA PHE A 94 -3.94 -18.30 24.80
C PHE A 94 -3.20 -17.05 24.30
N CYS A 95 -1.87 -17.10 24.27
CA CYS A 95 -0.97 -16.01 23.84
C CYS A 95 -1.38 -14.58 24.25
N GLY A 96 -2.03 -13.84 23.34
CA GLY A 96 -2.23 -12.39 23.40
C GLY A 96 -3.62 -11.99 22.91
N VAL A 97 -3.71 -10.85 22.23
CA VAL A 97 -4.94 -10.37 21.61
C VAL A 97 -4.61 -9.55 20.37
N GLY A 98 -5.41 -9.70 19.32
CA GLY A 98 -5.26 -8.92 18.09
C GLY A 98 -5.71 -7.47 18.27
N VAL A 99 -5.17 -6.57 17.45
CA VAL A 99 -5.58 -5.16 17.42
C VAL A 99 -7.08 -5.03 17.12
N ALA A 100 -7.63 -5.88 16.24
CA ALA A 100 -9.04 -5.95 15.88
C ALA A 100 -9.59 -7.36 16.16
N TYR A 101 -9.62 -7.73 17.44
CA TYR A 101 -9.90 -9.11 17.88
C TYR A 101 -11.32 -9.64 17.61
N ARG A 102 -12.25 -8.83 17.08
CA ARG A 102 -13.57 -9.30 16.58
C ARG A 102 -13.66 -9.35 15.06
N ALA A 103 -12.60 -8.97 14.35
CA ALA A 103 -12.51 -9.11 12.91
C ALA A 103 -12.33 -10.56 12.48
N LYS A 104 -12.50 -10.81 11.18
CA LYS A 104 -12.13 -12.09 10.57
C LYS A 104 -10.86 -11.96 9.74
N VAL A 105 -10.06 -13.03 9.70
CA VAL A 105 -8.86 -13.14 8.87
C VAL A 105 -8.98 -14.29 7.88
N ALA A 106 -8.57 -14.04 6.64
CA ALA A 106 -8.43 -15.04 5.59
C ALA A 106 -6.94 -15.23 5.28
N GLY A 107 -6.48 -16.48 5.19
CA GLY A 107 -5.12 -16.77 4.76
C GLY A 107 -5.09 -16.90 3.24
N ILE A 108 -4.25 -16.11 2.58
CA ILE A 108 -3.98 -16.21 1.14
C ILE A 108 -2.54 -16.69 1.02
N LYS A 109 -2.36 -18.00 0.92
CA LYS A 109 -1.04 -18.62 0.87
C LYS A 109 -0.48 -18.47 -0.54
N MET A 110 0.52 -17.63 -0.65
CA MET A 110 1.26 -17.32 -1.86
C MET A 110 2.70 -17.83 -1.77
N PHE A 111 3.26 -18.02 -0.56
CA PHE A 111 4.62 -18.52 -0.38
C PHE A 111 4.66 -19.90 0.29
N SER A 112 5.71 -20.67 0.03
CA SER A 112 5.97 -21.96 0.69
C SER A 112 7.31 -22.03 1.43
N GLY A 113 7.85 -20.87 1.83
CA GLY A 113 9.01 -20.74 2.71
C GLY A 113 10.27 -20.14 2.09
N ALA A 114 10.41 -20.24 0.77
CA ALA A 114 11.25 -19.32 0.01
C ALA A 114 10.32 -18.47 -0.86
N ILE A 115 10.73 -17.22 -1.12
CA ILE A 115 10.15 -16.42 -2.21
C ILE A 115 10.70 -17.06 -3.50
N THR A 116 10.13 -18.20 -3.90
CA THR A 116 10.39 -18.82 -5.20
C THR A 116 9.67 -18.04 -6.28
N GLU A 117 10.10 -18.17 -7.54
CA GLU A 117 9.46 -17.51 -8.69
C GLU A 117 7.97 -17.85 -8.76
N LEU A 118 7.15 -16.93 -8.25
CA LEU A 118 5.72 -16.87 -8.47
C LEU A 118 5.51 -16.39 -9.91
N SER A 119 4.57 -17.01 -10.62
CA SER A 119 4.13 -16.42 -11.87
C SER A 119 3.34 -15.14 -11.58
N ASP A 120 3.45 -14.15 -12.47
CA ASP A 120 2.65 -12.91 -12.44
C ASP A 120 1.14 -13.20 -12.27
N ALA A 121 0.63 -14.25 -12.91
CA ALA A 121 -0.77 -14.69 -12.78
C ALA A 121 -1.13 -15.21 -11.38
N GLN A 122 -0.21 -15.90 -10.69
CA GLN A 122 -0.43 -16.35 -9.32
C GLN A 122 -0.45 -15.18 -8.34
N GLU A 123 0.46 -14.23 -8.51
CA GLU A 123 0.48 -13.02 -7.71
C GLU A 123 -0.81 -12.20 -7.93
N ALA A 124 -1.21 -12.01 -9.19
CA ALA A 124 -2.48 -11.38 -9.54
C ALA A 124 -3.70 -12.08 -8.92
N SER A 125 -3.70 -13.42 -8.90
CA SER A 125 -4.74 -14.21 -8.25
C SER A 125 -4.78 -13.94 -6.75
N ALA A 126 -3.64 -13.82 -6.08
CA ALA A 126 -3.57 -13.53 -4.66
C ALA A 126 -4.08 -12.11 -4.35
N LEU A 127 -3.63 -11.13 -5.14
CA LEU A 127 -3.97 -9.71 -4.97
C LEU A 127 -5.44 -9.41 -5.24
N SER A 128 -6.11 -10.18 -6.12
CA SER A 128 -7.53 -9.98 -6.46
C SER A 128 -8.51 -10.92 -5.76
N HIS A 129 -8.00 -11.85 -4.94
CA HIS A 129 -8.79 -12.90 -4.31
C HIS A 129 -9.90 -12.31 -3.43
N GLU A 130 -11.16 -12.60 -3.76
CA GLU A 130 -12.34 -12.21 -2.98
C GLU A 130 -12.41 -10.69 -2.68
N HIS A 131 -11.94 -9.83 -3.59
CA HIS A 131 -11.84 -8.37 -3.39
C HIS A 131 -13.14 -7.62 -3.05
N GLN A 132 -14.30 -8.23 -3.30
CA GLN A 132 -15.59 -7.68 -2.85
C GLN A 132 -15.93 -8.04 -1.40
N ARG A 133 -15.31 -9.07 -0.83
CA ARG A 133 -15.60 -9.61 0.51
C ARG A 133 -14.45 -9.41 1.49
N ILE A 134 -13.20 -9.33 1.00
CA ILE A 134 -12.03 -8.96 1.77
C ILE A 134 -11.84 -7.44 1.69
N SER A 135 -11.79 -6.79 2.85
CA SER A 135 -11.73 -5.33 2.93
C SER A 135 -10.31 -4.78 2.92
N ILE A 136 -9.39 -5.51 3.54
CA ILE A 136 -8.00 -5.10 3.75
C ILE A 136 -7.10 -6.27 3.39
N TYR A 137 -6.01 -6.01 2.70
CA TYR A 137 -4.96 -6.98 2.41
C TYR A 137 -3.69 -6.56 3.16
N SER A 138 -3.21 -7.42 4.04
CA SER A 138 -1.96 -7.25 4.77
C SER A 138 -0.85 -7.99 4.01
N CYS A 139 0.11 -7.25 3.49
CA CYS A 139 1.20 -7.75 2.67
C CYS A 139 2.54 -7.42 3.36
N SER A 140 3.26 -8.45 3.76
CA SER A 140 4.56 -8.30 4.43
C SER A 140 5.68 -8.95 3.60
N TRP A 141 5.73 -8.56 2.34
CA TRP A 141 6.61 -9.08 1.29
C TRP A 141 6.84 -7.98 0.25
N GLY A 142 7.82 -8.20 -0.62
CA GLY A 142 8.21 -7.30 -1.70
C GLY A 142 9.44 -7.84 -2.42
N PRO A 143 10.11 -7.00 -3.23
CA PRO A 143 11.42 -7.31 -3.78
C PRO A 143 12.45 -7.62 -2.70
N SER A 144 13.61 -8.13 -3.11
CA SER A 144 14.70 -8.43 -2.18
C SER A 144 15.38 -7.16 -1.67
N ASP A 145 15.47 -7.04 -0.34
CA ASP A 145 16.00 -5.86 0.37
C ASP A 145 17.54 -5.81 0.46
N TRP A 146 18.26 -6.72 -0.22
CA TRP A 146 19.71 -6.93 -0.03
C TRP A 146 20.54 -7.01 -1.32
N ASN A 147 19.89 -7.01 -2.48
CA ASN A 147 20.53 -7.23 -3.79
C ASN A 147 20.34 -6.04 -4.73
N ASN A 148 20.09 -4.84 -4.18
CA ASN A 148 19.79 -3.65 -4.94
C ASN A 148 18.62 -3.85 -5.93
N ALA A 149 17.58 -4.61 -5.55
CA ALA A 149 16.41 -4.81 -6.39
C ALA A 149 15.78 -3.46 -6.78
N LEU A 150 15.28 -3.38 -8.00
CA LEU A 150 14.43 -2.31 -8.50
C LEU A 150 13.28 -2.99 -9.24
N GLU A 151 12.26 -3.36 -8.48
CA GLU A 151 11.23 -4.30 -8.92
C GLU A 151 9.88 -3.91 -8.33
N GLY A 152 8.82 -4.33 -9.00
CA GLY A 152 7.44 -4.10 -8.61
C GLY A 152 6.54 -5.19 -9.21
N PRO A 153 5.22 -5.06 -9.06
CA PRO A 153 4.31 -6.02 -9.68
C PRO A 153 4.46 -5.98 -11.20
N ASP A 154 4.50 -7.17 -11.80
CA ASP A 154 4.41 -7.37 -13.24
C ASP A 154 3.01 -6.96 -13.76
N THR A 155 2.79 -7.05 -15.07
CA THR A 155 1.64 -6.41 -15.72
C THR A 155 0.30 -6.88 -15.16
N VAL A 156 0.11 -8.20 -15.01
CA VAL A 156 -1.18 -8.76 -14.56
C VAL A 156 -1.37 -8.53 -13.07
N ALA A 157 -0.33 -8.69 -12.25
CA ALA A 157 -0.36 -8.40 -10.83
C ALA A 157 -0.65 -6.92 -10.55
N LYS A 158 -0.07 -6.01 -11.33
CA LYS A 158 -0.31 -4.57 -11.22
C LYS A 158 -1.75 -4.21 -11.58
N GLU A 159 -2.32 -4.82 -12.61
CA GLU A 159 -3.73 -4.66 -12.95
C GLU A 159 -4.64 -5.19 -11.84
N ALA A 160 -4.36 -6.38 -11.30
CA ALA A 160 -5.12 -6.98 -10.20
C ALA A 160 -5.07 -6.14 -8.92
N LEU A 161 -3.90 -5.61 -8.56
CA LEU A 161 -3.71 -4.70 -7.42
C LEU A 161 -4.53 -3.43 -7.64
N THR A 162 -4.41 -2.81 -8.82
CA THR A 162 -5.11 -1.56 -9.15
C THR A 162 -6.63 -1.75 -9.11
N MET A 163 -7.14 -2.79 -9.77
CA MET A 163 -8.56 -3.12 -9.78
C MET A 163 -9.08 -3.39 -8.36
N THR A 164 -8.34 -4.15 -7.55
CA THR A 164 -8.75 -4.44 -6.18
C THR A 164 -8.75 -3.18 -5.30
N ALA A 165 -7.74 -2.33 -5.46
CA ALA A 165 -7.61 -1.07 -4.72
C ALA A 165 -8.66 -0.03 -5.11
N GLN A 166 -9.24 -0.11 -6.31
CA GLN A 166 -10.22 0.86 -6.81
C GLN A 166 -11.66 0.34 -6.76
N GLU A 167 -11.89 -0.92 -7.12
CA GLU A 167 -13.21 -1.50 -7.32
C GLU A 167 -13.64 -2.44 -6.18
N GLY A 168 -12.70 -2.83 -5.32
CA GLY A 168 -12.98 -3.63 -4.11
C GLY A 168 -14.01 -2.98 -3.19
N ARG A 169 -14.59 -3.78 -2.27
CA ARG A 169 -15.58 -3.29 -1.30
C ARG A 169 -16.75 -2.50 -1.93
N SER A 170 -17.26 -2.97 -3.06
CA SER A 170 -18.33 -2.33 -3.84
C SER A 170 -17.97 -0.91 -4.32
N GLY A 171 -16.78 -0.76 -4.92
CA GLY A 171 -16.32 0.52 -5.48
C GLY A 171 -15.77 1.51 -4.46
N ARG A 172 -15.54 1.09 -3.21
CA ARG A 172 -14.83 1.89 -2.19
C ARG A 172 -13.32 1.65 -2.22
N GLY A 173 -12.89 0.58 -2.88
CA GLY A 173 -11.51 0.12 -2.93
C GLY A 173 -11.13 -0.69 -1.70
N SER A 174 -10.44 -1.81 -1.93
CA SER A 174 -9.81 -2.58 -0.85
C SER A 174 -8.48 -1.95 -0.44
N ILE A 175 -8.18 -1.96 0.86
CA ILE A 175 -6.99 -1.30 1.41
C ILE A 175 -5.82 -2.28 1.38
N PHE A 176 -4.79 -2.00 0.58
CA PHE A 176 -3.53 -2.73 0.66
C PHE A 176 -2.59 -2.08 1.67
N VAL A 177 -2.14 -2.85 2.65
CA VAL A 177 -1.15 -2.43 3.64
C VAL A 177 0.13 -3.20 3.40
N PHE A 178 1.18 -2.50 2.96
CA PHE A 178 2.47 -3.09 2.67
C PHE A 178 3.51 -2.69 3.72
N SER A 179 4.37 -3.62 4.11
CA SER A 179 5.59 -3.31 4.87
C SER A 179 6.59 -2.59 3.98
N THR A 180 7.25 -1.54 4.49
CA THR A 180 8.19 -0.74 3.67
C THR A 180 9.49 -1.46 3.29
N GLY A 181 9.88 -2.53 3.99
CA GLY A 181 11.12 -3.28 3.74
C GLY A 181 12.05 -3.36 4.95
N ASN A 182 13.08 -4.20 4.89
CA ASN A 182 14.02 -4.51 5.97
C ASN A 182 15.50 -4.28 5.60
N GLY A 183 15.76 -3.59 4.50
CA GLY A 183 17.07 -3.36 3.90
C GLY A 183 17.86 -2.19 4.48
N GLY A 184 17.39 -1.54 5.56
CA GLY A 184 18.05 -0.36 6.13
C GLY A 184 19.52 -0.56 6.46
N SER A 185 19.90 -1.70 7.03
CA SER A 185 21.30 -2.06 7.35
C SER A 185 22.17 -2.33 6.11
N TYR A 186 21.53 -2.50 4.95
CA TYR A 186 22.16 -2.69 3.65
C TYR A 186 22.12 -1.40 2.80
N ASN A 187 21.72 -0.28 3.42
CA ASN A 187 21.56 1.02 2.76
C ASN A 187 20.56 0.96 1.59
N ASP A 188 19.51 0.13 1.72
CA ASP A 188 18.40 0.08 0.78
C ASP A 188 17.37 1.21 1.05
N SER A 189 16.47 1.39 0.10
CA SER A 189 15.40 2.37 0.18
C SER A 189 14.13 1.83 -0.46
N CYS A 190 13.01 2.06 0.23
CA CYS A 190 11.70 1.68 -0.28
C CYS A 190 11.27 2.45 -1.53
N ALA A 191 12.05 3.44 -1.99
CA ALA A 191 11.89 4.12 -3.28
C ALA A 191 12.07 3.17 -4.48
N TYR A 192 12.77 2.05 -4.28
CA TYR A 192 13.04 1.04 -5.31
C TYR A 192 12.05 -0.14 -5.26
N ASN A 193 11.03 -0.06 -4.40
CA ASN A 193 9.98 -1.07 -4.25
C ASN A 193 8.66 -0.60 -4.90
N GLY A 194 8.26 -1.24 -6.00
CA GLY A 194 7.08 -0.88 -6.78
C GLY A 194 5.74 -1.17 -6.13
N TYR A 195 5.70 -1.98 -5.07
CA TYR A 195 4.50 -2.17 -4.24
C TYR A 195 4.27 -1.01 -3.27
N ILE A 196 5.33 -0.25 -2.98
CA ILE A 196 5.28 0.96 -2.13
C ILE A 196 5.10 2.22 -2.98
N ASN A 197 5.74 2.29 -4.16
CA ASN A 197 5.71 3.47 -5.04
C ASN A 197 4.45 3.51 -5.94
N THR A 198 3.28 3.42 -5.33
CA THR A 198 1.97 3.53 -6.00
C THR A 198 0.94 4.16 -5.07
N ASN A 199 0.00 4.93 -5.62
CA ASN A 199 -1.12 5.52 -4.86
C ASN A 199 -2.17 4.50 -4.40
N ASN A 200 -2.05 3.23 -4.81
CA ASN A 200 -3.00 2.16 -4.49
C ASN A 200 -2.69 1.41 -3.18
N THR A 201 -1.53 1.66 -2.57
CA THR A 201 -1.11 0.96 -1.34
C THR A 201 -0.78 1.95 -0.23
N ILE A 202 -0.78 1.46 1.02
CA ILE A 202 -0.35 2.20 2.20
C ILE A 202 0.91 1.51 2.74
N GLY A 203 2.07 2.12 2.49
CA GLY A 203 3.37 1.67 3.00
C GLY A 203 3.57 2.02 4.48
N ILE A 204 3.81 1.01 5.31
CA ILE A 204 3.96 1.13 6.76
C ILE A 204 5.36 0.69 7.21
N GLY A 205 6.08 1.61 7.86
CA GLY A 205 7.36 1.33 8.50
C GLY A 205 7.23 0.91 9.96
N GLY A 206 8.34 0.46 10.56
CA GLY A 206 8.40 0.02 11.95
C GLY A 206 9.18 0.98 12.86
N LEU A 207 8.72 1.12 14.10
CA LEU A 207 9.43 1.81 15.19
C LEU A 207 9.68 0.88 16.37
N LEU A 208 10.77 1.12 17.08
CA LEU A 208 11.02 0.47 18.37
C LEU A 208 10.10 1.02 19.45
N GLN A 209 9.99 0.29 20.56
CA GLN A 209 9.11 0.65 21.67
C GLN A 209 9.38 2.05 22.24
N ASP A 210 10.63 2.51 22.17
CA ASP A 210 11.06 3.84 22.63
C ASP A 210 10.86 4.96 21.59
N GLY A 211 10.34 4.65 20.40
CA GLY A 211 10.12 5.60 19.31
C GLY A 211 11.33 5.82 18.40
N SER A 212 12.43 5.10 18.62
CA SER A 212 13.60 5.14 17.74
C SER A 212 13.41 4.36 16.45
N ILE A 213 14.19 4.74 15.43
CA ILE A 213 14.21 4.09 14.11
C ILE A 213 15.04 2.80 14.23
N PRO A 214 14.47 1.62 13.92
CA PRO A 214 15.18 0.34 14.00
C PRO A 214 16.21 0.19 12.88
N SER A 215 17.17 -0.72 13.07
CA SER A 215 18.27 -0.96 12.13
C SER A 215 17.84 -1.46 10.74
N PHE A 216 16.68 -2.09 10.67
CA PHE A 216 16.11 -2.62 9.43
C PHE A 216 15.33 -1.58 8.61
N ALA A 217 14.95 -0.44 9.20
CA ALA A 217 14.02 0.49 8.55
C ALA A 217 14.63 1.09 7.29
N GLU A 218 13.92 0.92 6.18
CA GLU A 218 14.18 1.64 4.94
C GLU A 218 13.50 3.01 4.95
N SER A 219 14.13 3.97 4.28
CA SER A 219 13.57 5.32 4.09
C SER A 219 13.17 5.57 2.65
N CYS A 220 12.05 6.26 2.44
CA CYS A 220 11.66 6.84 1.16
C CYS A 220 10.50 7.82 1.36
N THR A 221 10.31 8.70 0.39
CA THR A 221 9.24 9.71 0.44
C THR A 221 7.80 9.13 0.25
N SER A 222 7.69 7.81 0.03
CA SER A 222 6.43 7.06 -0.11
C SER A 222 5.93 6.42 1.19
N VAL A 223 6.66 6.52 2.30
CA VAL A 223 6.20 5.98 3.60
C VAL A 223 4.98 6.79 4.07
N PHE A 224 3.84 6.14 4.28
CA PHE A 224 2.64 6.81 4.80
C PHE A 224 2.75 7.06 6.30
N ALA A 225 3.08 6.02 7.06
CA ALA A 225 3.08 6.07 8.51
C ALA A 225 3.92 4.93 9.08
N VAL A 226 4.03 4.92 10.41
CA VAL A 226 4.71 3.88 11.14
C VAL A 226 3.81 3.30 12.23
N THR A 227 4.08 2.06 12.58
CA THR A 227 3.57 1.45 13.82
C THR A 227 4.73 0.81 14.58
N TYR A 228 4.44 0.11 15.68
CA TYR A 228 5.49 -0.59 16.40
C TYR A 228 6.00 -1.80 15.64
N SER A 229 7.25 -2.12 15.91
CA SER A 229 7.84 -3.41 15.67
C SER A 229 8.96 -3.69 16.67
N ARG A 230 9.71 -4.75 16.42
CA ARG A 230 10.86 -5.21 17.19
C ARG A 230 12.06 -5.31 16.25
N ASP A 231 13.23 -4.86 16.72
CA ASP A 231 14.47 -5.03 15.97
C ASP A 231 14.89 -6.50 15.86
N TYR A 232 15.78 -6.82 14.90
CA TYR A 232 16.46 -8.12 14.85
C TYR A 232 17.49 -8.25 15.97
N THR A 233 18.12 -7.13 16.35
CA THR A 233 19.18 -7.09 17.36
C THR A 233 18.94 -5.98 18.37
N GLY A 234 19.14 -6.27 19.65
CA GLY A 234 19.24 -5.22 20.67
C GLY A 234 17.91 -4.73 21.28
N ASP A 235 16.76 -5.09 20.72
CA ASP A 235 15.47 -4.79 21.35
C ASP A 235 15.04 -5.86 22.37
N THR A 236 14.68 -5.41 23.57
CA THR A 236 14.17 -6.25 24.67
C THR A 236 12.64 -6.28 24.74
N ALA A 237 11.95 -5.51 23.90
CA ALA A 237 10.51 -5.56 23.76
C ALA A 237 10.08 -6.94 23.23
N ASN A 238 9.11 -7.54 23.89
CA ASN A 238 8.50 -8.79 23.43
C ASN A 238 7.27 -8.46 22.60
N LEU A 239 7.20 -8.93 21.36
CA LEU A 239 5.97 -8.88 20.57
C LEU A 239 5.31 -10.26 20.62
N VAL A 240 4.28 -10.41 21.46
CA VAL A 240 3.58 -11.68 21.68
C VAL A 240 2.62 -11.94 20.52
N VAL A 241 2.83 -13.04 19.79
CA VAL A 241 1.98 -13.47 18.67
C VAL A 241 1.74 -14.98 18.72
N PRO A 242 0.58 -15.48 18.24
CA PRO A 242 0.44 -16.90 17.94
C PRO A 242 1.47 -17.32 16.89
N SER A 243 2.03 -18.52 17.04
CA SER A 243 3.04 -19.05 16.13
C SER A 243 2.74 -20.51 15.79
N ARG A 244 2.98 -20.86 14.52
CA ARG A 244 2.81 -22.20 13.96
C ARG A 244 1.42 -22.78 14.21
N ALA A 245 1.28 -24.10 14.14
CA ALA A 245 0.02 -24.80 14.44
C ALA A 245 -0.45 -24.59 15.90
N SER A 246 0.49 -24.38 16.82
CA SER A 246 0.21 -24.07 18.23
C SER A 246 1.42 -23.43 18.89
N GLY A 247 1.20 -22.49 19.79
CA GLY A 247 2.21 -21.84 20.61
C GLY A 247 2.22 -20.33 20.43
N CYS A 248 3.09 -19.68 21.20
CA CYS A 248 3.29 -18.24 21.18
C CYS A 248 4.76 -17.94 20.87
N GLY A 249 5.00 -16.93 20.02
CA GLY A 249 6.31 -16.36 19.77
C GLY A 249 6.41 -14.97 20.40
N THR A 250 7.63 -14.55 20.74
CA THR A 250 7.92 -13.19 21.24
C THR A 250 8.96 -12.44 20.41
N THR A 251 9.50 -13.11 19.39
CA THR A 251 10.68 -12.66 18.63
C THR A 251 10.36 -12.28 17.18
N PHE A 252 9.09 -12.06 16.86
CA PHE A 252 8.71 -11.60 15.52
C PHE A 252 9.17 -10.14 15.36
N SER A 253 9.89 -9.85 14.28
CA SER A 253 10.70 -8.63 14.07
C SER A 253 10.63 -8.16 12.60
N GLY A 254 11.16 -6.98 12.30
CA GLY A 254 11.19 -6.38 10.95
C GLY A 254 10.01 -5.43 10.69
N THR A 255 9.71 -5.06 9.45
CA THR A 255 8.54 -4.24 9.12
C THR A 255 7.24 -5.04 9.04
N SER A 256 7.28 -6.38 8.96
CA SER A 256 6.10 -7.25 8.89
C SER A 256 5.12 -7.07 10.06
N PRO A 257 5.57 -7.06 11.34
CA PRO A 257 4.69 -6.74 12.45
C PRO A 257 3.98 -5.39 12.32
N ALA A 258 4.67 -4.41 11.72
CA ALA A 258 4.15 -3.06 11.62
C ALA A 258 2.99 -2.97 10.61
N ALA A 259 3.17 -3.56 9.44
CA ALA A 259 2.09 -3.68 8.45
C ALA A 259 0.86 -4.40 9.03
N ALA A 260 1.06 -5.50 9.76
CA ALA A 260 -0.04 -6.22 10.42
C ALA A 260 -0.75 -5.38 11.50
N MET A 261 0.01 -4.60 12.29
CA MET A 261 -0.56 -3.67 13.28
C MET A 261 -1.41 -2.59 12.60
N ALA A 262 -0.91 -1.99 11.52
CA ALA A 262 -1.65 -1.00 10.74
C ALA A 262 -2.92 -1.59 10.10
N ALA A 263 -2.85 -2.80 9.53
CA ALA A 263 -4.02 -3.51 9.01
C ALA A 263 -5.08 -3.71 10.11
N GLY A 264 -4.66 -4.09 11.33
CA GLY A 264 -5.54 -4.15 12.48
C GLY A 264 -6.18 -2.80 12.86
N VAL A 265 -5.41 -1.70 12.82
CA VAL A 265 -5.95 -0.35 13.07
C VAL A 265 -6.95 0.05 11.98
N PHE A 266 -6.65 -0.18 10.71
CA PHE A 266 -7.58 0.12 9.61
C PHE A 266 -8.83 -0.74 9.68
N THR A 267 -8.74 -1.95 10.23
CA THR A 267 -9.91 -2.79 10.52
C THR A 267 -10.82 -2.14 11.57
N LEU A 268 -10.24 -1.53 12.62
CA LEU A 268 -11.00 -0.75 13.59
C LEU A 268 -11.66 0.47 12.92
N VAL A 269 -10.94 1.18 12.05
CA VAL A 269 -11.44 2.32 11.28
C VAL A 269 -12.64 1.94 10.41
N LEU A 270 -12.52 0.87 9.62
CA LEU A 270 -13.63 0.39 8.78
C LEU A 270 -14.80 -0.15 9.59
N SER A 271 -14.58 -0.68 10.80
CA SER A 271 -15.66 -1.07 11.70
C SER A 271 -16.36 0.13 12.36
N ALA A 272 -15.72 1.32 12.35
CA ALA A 272 -16.33 2.57 12.79
C ALA A 272 -17.15 3.22 11.65
N ASN A 273 -16.64 3.14 10.43
CA ASN A 273 -17.30 3.66 9.23
C ASN A 273 -16.91 2.80 8.01
N ASP A 274 -17.83 1.95 7.56
CA ASP A 274 -17.61 1.03 6.45
C ASP A 274 -17.74 1.69 5.06
N GLN A 275 -18.20 2.94 5.02
CA GLN A 275 -18.39 3.71 3.79
C GLN A 275 -17.10 4.33 3.26
N LEU A 276 -16.03 4.40 4.08
CA LEU A 276 -14.76 5.02 3.73
C LEU A 276 -14.09 4.36 2.53
N SER A 277 -13.63 5.17 1.57
CA SER A 277 -12.76 4.72 0.49
C SER A 277 -11.30 4.54 0.96
N VAL A 278 -10.46 3.96 0.10
CA VAL A 278 -9.02 3.89 0.35
C VAL A 278 -8.41 5.28 0.53
N ARG A 279 -8.82 6.25 -0.30
CA ARG A 279 -8.36 7.64 -0.20
C ARG A 279 -8.80 8.28 1.11
N ASP A 280 -10.03 8.07 1.55
CA ASP A 280 -10.47 8.57 2.86
C ASP A 280 -9.59 8.05 3.99
N VAL A 281 -9.23 6.76 3.97
CA VAL A 281 -8.33 6.18 4.99
C VAL A 281 -6.93 6.81 4.91
N GLN A 282 -6.38 7.02 3.72
CA GLN A 282 -5.12 7.75 3.55
C GLN A 282 -5.20 9.17 4.15
N HIS A 283 -6.29 9.91 3.88
CA HIS A 283 -6.52 11.24 4.43
C HIS A 283 -6.64 11.25 5.97
N LEU A 284 -7.27 10.23 6.54
CA LEU A 284 -7.34 10.04 7.99
C LEU A 284 -5.94 9.78 8.57
N VAL A 285 -5.12 8.93 7.92
CA VAL A 285 -3.74 8.66 8.33
C VAL A 285 -2.91 9.94 8.35
N THR A 286 -2.96 10.75 7.28
CA THR A 286 -2.13 11.96 7.18
C THR A 286 -2.48 13.02 8.23
N ARG A 287 -3.72 13.05 8.72
CA ARG A 287 -4.22 14.07 9.67
C ARG A 287 -4.13 13.65 11.13
N THR A 288 -4.06 12.36 11.41
CA THR A 288 -4.17 11.83 12.79
C THR A 288 -2.90 11.17 13.30
N SER A 289 -1.95 10.84 12.41
CA SER A 289 -0.66 10.29 12.79
C SER A 289 0.16 11.28 13.63
N ARG A 290 0.92 10.77 14.60
CA ARG A 290 1.62 11.59 15.60
C ARG A 290 3.11 11.58 15.36
N SER A 291 3.70 12.77 15.23
CA SER A 291 5.14 12.97 15.01
C SER A 291 5.95 13.21 16.29
N THR A 292 5.29 13.47 17.43
CA THR A 292 5.97 13.84 18.68
C THR A 292 6.64 12.64 19.34
N GLY A 293 7.91 12.80 19.73
CA GLY A 293 8.64 11.82 20.54
C GLY A 293 9.12 10.58 19.77
N ILE A 294 9.09 10.63 18.44
CA ILE A 294 9.53 9.55 17.56
C ILE A 294 10.45 10.07 16.46
N CYS A 295 11.25 9.19 15.86
CA CYS A 295 12.00 9.43 14.61
C CYS A 295 13.05 10.57 14.64
N GLY A 296 13.36 11.12 15.82
CA GLY A 296 14.45 12.08 16.02
C GLY A 296 14.32 13.35 15.17
N GLN A 297 15.39 13.69 14.44
CA GLN A 297 15.51 14.94 13.67
C GLN A 297 15.09 14.79 12.19
N THR A 298 14.43 13.71 11.80
CA THR A 298 14.09 13.44 10.39
C THR A 298 12.90 14.27 9.86
N TRP A 299 12.23 15.01 10.73
CA TRP A 299 11.00 15.73 10.41
C TRP A 299 11.23 16.97 9.57
N LYS A 300 10.52 17.07 8.45
CA LYS A 300 10.36 18.25 7.60
C LYS A 300 8.91 18.73 7.70
N GLU A 301 8.66 20.03 7.63
CA GLU A 301 7.30 20.57 7.50
C GLU A 301 7.13 21.09 6.08
N ASN A 302 6.05 20.67 5.42
CA ASN A 302 5.76 21.06 4.05
C ASN A 302 5.01 22.40 4.00
N SER A 303 4.81 22.97 2.81
CA SER A 303 4.18 24.29 2.66
C SER A 303 2.69 24.33 3.07
N ALA A 304 2.05 23.16 3.22
CA ALA A 304 0.68 23.00 3.71
C ALA A 304 0.60 22.72 5.23
N GLY A 305 1.72 22.71 5.94
CA GLY A 305 1.79 22.50 7.39
C GLY A 305 1.79 21.04 7.85
N PHE A 306 1.91 20.08 6.93
CA PHE A 306 2.08 18.67 7.29
C PHE A 306 3.55 18.40 7.67
N ARG A 307 3.73 17.69 8.80
CA ARG A 307 5.04 17.19 9.20
C ARG A 307 5.25 15.79 8.63
N VAL A 308 6.32 15.62 7.87
CA VAL A 308 6.66 14.39 7.14
C VAL A 308 8.10 13.96 7.41
N SER A 309 8.38 12.68 7.22
CA SER A 309 9.69 12.05 7.44
C SER A 309 9.90 10.93 6.43
N ASP A 310 11.10 10.86 5.85
CA ASP A 310 11.47 9.77 4.93
C ASP A 310 11.43 8.37 5.61
N TYR A 311 11.54 8.31 6.94
CA TYR A 311 11.46 7.06 7.71
C TYR A 311 10.07 6.80 8.31
N CYS A 312 9.34 7.88 8.63
CA CYS A 312 8.16 7.78 9.48
C CYS A 312 6.86 8.27 8.83
N GLY A 313 6.93 8.74 7.59
CA GLY A 313 5.80 9.34 6.90
C GLY A 313 5.18 10.47 7.72
N PHE A 314 3.86 10.42 7.90
CA PHE A 314 3.11 11.34 8.76
C PHE A 314 3.20 11.01 10.26
N GLY A 315 3.82 9.89 10.63
CA GLY A 315 4.12 9.51 12.01
C GLY A 315 3.45 8.23 12.50
N LEU A 316 3.39 8.08 13.82
CA LEU A 316 2.83 6.90 14.46
C LEU A 316 1.30 6.91 14.37
N LEU A 317 0.71 5.83 13.88
CA LEU A 317 -0.74 5.68 13.85
C LEU A 317 -1.36 5.77 15.26
N ASP A 318 -2.40 6.57 15.39
CA ASP A 318 -3.22 6.70 16.60
C ASP A 318 -4.62 6.15 16.32
N ALA A 319 -4.88 4.91 16.75
CA ALA A 319 -6.15 4.23 16.48
C ALA A 319 -7.35 4.97 17.10
N GLY A 320 -7.15 5.63 18.24
CA GLY A 320 -8.17 6.43 18.91
C GLY A 320 -8.56 7.65 18.07
N GLN A 321 -7.58 8.44 17.61
CA GLN A 321 -7.82 9.60 16.76
C GLN A 321 -8.37 9.20 15.39
N LEU A 322 -7.84 8.14 14.78
CA LEU A 322 -8.29 7.60 13.51
C LEU A 322 -9.77 7.22 13.55
N THR A 323 -10.18 6.42 14.54
CA THR A 323 -11.58 5.98 14.66
C THR A 323 -12.53 7.11 15.05
N GLU A 324 -12.05 8.09 15.82
CA GLU A 324 -12.82 9.29 16.15
C GLU A 324 -13.14 10.11 14.90
N MET A 325 -12.11 10.40 14.12
CA MET A 325 -12.25 11.20 12.90
C MET A 325 -13.05 10.44 11.84
N ALA A 326 -12.84 9.13 11.69
CA ALA A 326 -13.59 8.26 10.79
C ALA A 326 -15.11 8.29 11.00
N THR A 327 -15.55 8.40 12.26
CA THR A 327 -16.99 8.38 12.63
C THR A 327 -17.74 9.59 12.07
N ASN A 328 -17.05 10.72 11.90
CA ASN A 328 -17.62 11.97 11.41
C ASN A 328 -16.96 12.43 10.10
N TRP A 329 -16.30 11.50 9.40
CA TRP A 329 -15.55 11.82 8.19
C TRP A 329 -16.51 12.00 7.02
N ASN A 330 -16.37 13.13 6.34
CA ASN A 330 -17.04 13.35 5.07
C ASN A 330 -16.13 12.87 3.95
N CYS A 331 -16.71 12.11 3.03
CA CYS A 331 -16.00 11.55 1.89
C CYS A 331 -15.23 12.63 1.11
N VAL A 332 -14.00 12.32 0.75
CA VAL A 332 -13.21 13.19 -0.10
C VAL A 332 -13.83 13.30 -1.51
N PRO A 333 -13.68 14.44 -2.21
CA PRO A 333 -14.10 14.58 -3.60
C PRO A 333 -13.44 13.56 -4.54
N GLU A 334 -13.94 13.44 -5.76
CA GLU A 334 -13.27 12.67 -6.83
C GLU A 334 -11.83 13.15 -7.03
N GLN A 335 -10.93 12.21 -7.34
CA GLN A 335 -9.52 12.53 -7.55
C GLN A 335 -9.28 13.06 -8.96
N ASP A 336 -8.68 14.22 -9.05
CA ASP A 336 -8.17 14.81 -10.28
C ASP A 336 -6.69 14.45 -10.48
N ILE A 337 -6.26 14.37 -11.75
CA ILE A 337 -4.88 14.10 -12.12
C ILE A 337 -4.43 15.13 -13.16
N CYS A 338 -3.32 15.81 -12.88
CA CYS A 338 -2.61 16.66 -13.84
C CYS A 338 -1.30 15.98 -14.24
N THR A 339 -0.93 16.07 -15.51
CA THR A 339 0.32 15.47 -16.00
C THR A 339 1.12 16.49 -16.79
N GLU A 340 2.38 16.63 -16.44
CA GLU A 340 3.32 17.51 -17.10
C GLU A 340 4.59 16.75 -17.50
N GLN A 341 5.21 17.16 -18.60
CA GLN A 341 6.41 16.51 -19.13
C GLN A 341 7.58 17.47 -19.14
N GLY A 342 8.71 16.99 -18.62
CA GLY A 342 9.95 17.71 -18.58
C GLY A 342 10.85 17.39 -19.75
N VAL A 343 11.88 18.22 -19.90
CA VAL A 343 12.80 18.16 -21.05
C VAL A 343 14.02 17.30 -20.75
N ARG A 344 14.60 16.76 -21.83
CA ARG A 344 15.90 16.08 -21.83
C ARG A 344 16.99 16.98 -21.26
N MET A 345 17.89 16.43 -20.44
CA MET A 345 19.05 17.15 -19.91
C MET A 345 20.27 16.24 -19.74
N ASN A 346 21.47 16.78 -19.89
CA ASN A 346 22.71 16.05 -19.61
C ASN A 346 22.98 16.04 -18.11
N ILE A 347 23.44 14.91 -17.60
CA ILE A 347 23.90 14.73 -16.23
C ILE A 347 25.44 14.77 -16.26
N PRO A 348 26.06 15.83 -15.69
CA PRO A 348 27.50 16.00 -15.71
C PRO A 348 28.19 15.04 -14.75
N GLN A 349 29.52 15.01 -14.83
CA GLN A 349 30.35 14.23 -13.91
C GLN A 349 30.22 14.71 -12.47
N SER A 350 30.16 16.03 -12.27
CA SER A 350 30.11 16.67 -10.96
C SER A 350 29.16 17.85 -10.97
N GLY A 351 28.64 18.15 -9.77
CA GLY A 351 27.66 19.20 -9.57
C GLY A 351 26.22 18.70 -9.72
N GLU A 352 25.30 19.56 -9.30
CA GLU A 352 23.86 19.35 -9.39
C GLU A 352 23.34 20.06 -10.64
N VAL A 353 22.44 19.39 -11.38
CA VAL A 353 21.77 19.96 -12.54
C VAL A 353 20.28 20.06 -12.28
N HIS A 354 19.69 21.15 -12.78
CA HIS A 354 18.30 21.49 -12.50
C HIS A 354 17.51 21.59 -13.80
N THR A 355 16.27 21.14 -13.77
CA THR A 355 15.27 21.36 -14.81
C THR A 355 13.94 21.66 -14.12
N SER A 356 13.04 22.36 -14.80
CA SER A 356 11.77 22.76 -14.19
C SER A 356 10.62 22.66 -15.15
N ILE A 357 9.42 22.51 -14.58
CA ILE A 357 8.16 22.60 -15.30
C ILE A 357 7.25 23.55 -14.54
N THR A 358 6.49 24.38 -15.26
CA THR A 358 5.52 25.28 -14.66
C THR A 358 4.10 24.79 -14.94
N VAL A 359 3.43 24.32 -13.90
CA VAL A 359 2.02 23.91 -13.92
C VAL A 359 1.15 25.17 -13.90
N GLN A 360 0.29 25.33 -14.89
CA GLN A 360 -0.59 26.49 -15.00
C GLN A 360 -1.94 26.22 -14.33
N GLN A 361 -2.53 27.23 -13.69
CA GLN A 361 -3.83 27.10 -13.02
C GLN A 361 -4.97 26.67 -13.97
N ASN A 362 -4.86 27.02 -15.26
CA ASN A 362 -5.86 26.65 -16.26
C ASN A 362 -5.66 25.24 -16.84
N SER A 363 -4.47 24.64 -16.68
CA SER A 363 -4.18 23.27 -17.11
C SER A 363 -4.37 22.25 -15.99
N CYS A 364 -4.26 22.68 -14.73
CA CYS A 364 -4.38 21.82 -13.57
C CYS A 364 -5.37 22.36 -12.53
N VAL A 365 -6.38 21.54 -12.22
CA VAL A 365 -7.41 21.88 -11.22
C VAL A 365 -7.07 21.44 -9.80
N VAL A 366 -5.99 20.66 -9.62
CA VAL A 366 -5.57 20.13 -8.32
C VAL A 366 -5.01 21.26 -7.44
N ASN A 367 -5.77 21.63 -6.41
CA ASN A 367 -5.37 22.65 -5.42
C ASN A 367 -4.88 22.03 -4.10
N TYR A 368 -5.22 20.77 -3.85
CA TYR A 368 -4.85 20.02 -2.66
C TYR A 368 -4.28 18.67 -3.08
N LEU A 369 -2.95 18.57 -3.11
CA LEU A 369 -2.25 17.36 -3.50
C LEU A 369 -2.47 16.21 -2.53
N GLU A 370 -2.51 15.02 -3.08
CA GLU A 370 -2.48 13.74 -2.36
C GLU A 370 -1.18 13.02 -2.70
N HIS A 371 -1.04 12.58 -3.96
CA HIS A 371 0.12 11.82 -4.42
C HIS A 371 0.84 12.59 -5.53
N VAL A 372 2.17 12.58 -5.51
CA VAL A 372 2.99 13.07 -6.61
C VAL A 372 3.83 11.91 -7.13
N LEU A 373 3.64 11.57 -8.41
CA LEU A 373 4.38 10.52 -9.10
C LEU A 373 5.40 11.14 -10.06
N LEU A 374 6.65 10.72 -9.96
CA LEU A 374 7.75 11.12 -10.83
C LEU A 374 8.22 9.91 -11.62
N THR A 375 7.90 9.87 -12.91
CA THR A 375 8.48 8.90 -13.84
C THR A 375 9.73 9.49 -14.48
N VAL A 376 10.88 8.83 -14.34
CA VAL A 376 12.14 9.23 -14.97
C VAL A 376 12.61 8.16 -15.95
N ARG A 377 13.31 8.60 -16.99
CA ARG A 377 14.09 7.74 -17.87
C ARG A 377 15.49 8.31 -17.99
N ILE A 378 16.47 7.63 -17.41
CA ILE A 378 17.84 8.09 -17.31
C ILE A 378 18.78 7.03 -17.85
N THR A 379 19.64 7.43 -18.78
CA THR A 379 20.79 6.63 -19.19
C THR A 379 21.99 7.04 -18.34
N PHE A 380 22.52 6.14 -17.52
CA PHE A 380 23.64 6.43 -16.62
C PHE A 380 24.38 5.15 -16.23
N PRO A 381 25.73 5.14 -16.13
CA PRO A 381 26.49 3.90 -15.89
C PRO A 381 26.16 3.17 -14.58
N HIS A 382 25.82 3.90 -13.52
CA HIS A 382 25.55 3.35 -12.19
C HIS A 382 24.38 4.10 -11.54
N ARG A 383 23.18 3.56 -11.64
CA ARG A 383 21.95 4.20 -11.16
C ARG A 383 21.96 4.51 -9.66
N GLY A 384 22.67 3.70 -8.88
CA GLY A 384 22.83 3.90 -7.44
C GLY A 384 23.55 5.18 -7.05
N HIS A 385 24.32 5.78 -7.95
CA HIS A 385 25.03 7.02 -7.70
C HIS A 385 24.17 8.27 -7.95
N LEU A 386 22.97 8.11 -8.49
CA LEU A 386 22.06 9.22 -8.73
C LEU A 386 21.30 9.58 -7.46
N GLN A 387 21.36 10.86 -7.09
CA GLN A 387 20.41 11.47 -6.17
C GLN A 387 19.47 12.38 -6.96
N ILE A 388 18.18 12.25 -6.73
CA ILE A 388 17.15 13.06 -7.41
C ILE A 388 16.32 13.74 -6.34
N ARG A 389 16.17 15.07 -6.44
CA ARG A 389 15.29 15.85 -5.57
C ARG A 389 14.19 16.52 -6.38
N LEU A 390 13.00 16.55 -5.82
CA LEU A 390 11.85 17.26 -6.37
C LEU A 390 11.44 18.37 -5.41
N THR A 391 11.40 19.61 -5.90
CA THR A 391 10.99 20.79 -5.15
C THR A 391 9.64 21.27 -5.65
N SER A 392 8.67 21.41 -4.74
CA SER A 392 7.34 21.93 -5.05
C SER A 392 7.33 23.45 -5.22
N PRO A 393 6.27 24.04 -5.82
CA PRO A 393 6.11 25.49 -5.90
C PRO A 393 6.10 26.18 -4.52
N GLY A 394 5.68 25.46 -3.47
CA GLY A 394 5.71 25.93 -2.09
C GLY A 394 7.09 25.85 -1.42
N GLY A 395 8.10 25.30 -2.10
CA GLY A 395 9.47 25.18 -1.60
C GLY A 395 9.76 23.92 -0.79
N THR A 396 8.81 22.97 -0.72
CA THR A 396 9.04 21.68 -0.06
C THR A 396 9.95 20.83 -0.94
N VAL A 397 10.99 20.23 -0.35
CA VAL A 397 11.95 19.37 -1.05
C VAL A 397 11.75 17.90 -0.66
N SER A 398 11.59 17.04 -1.66
CA SER A 398 11.54 15.58 -1.55
C SER A 398 12.83 14.97 -2.11
N ASP A 399 13.61 14.27 -1.29
CA ASP A 399 14.74 13.45 -1.73
C ASP A 399 14.20 12.12 -2.32
N ILE A 400 13.55 12.21 -3.49
CA ILE A 400 12.72 11.15 -4.07
C ILE A 400 13.52 9.92 -4.51
N VAL A 401 14.77 10.14 -4.92
CA VAL A 401 15.78 9.08 -5.11
C VAL A 401 16.96 9.41 -4.21
N PRO A 402 17.12 8.70 -3.07
CA PRO A 402 18.18 9.01 -2.10
C PRO A 402 19.58 8.55 -2.57
N GLY A 403 19.65 7.69 -3.58
CA GLY A 403 20.86 7.00 -4.00
C GLY A 403 21.11 5.72 -3.21
N ARG A 404 21.71 4.72 -3.86
CA ARG A 404 22.14 3.45 -3.26
C ARG A 404 23.57 3.18 -3.69
N ALA A 405 24.54 3.53 -2.86
CA ALA A 405 25.96 3.51 -3.24
C ALA A 405 26.50 2.13 -3.67
N THR A 406 25.81 1.04 -3.30
CA THR A 406 26.14 -0.34 -3.71
C THR A 406 25.48 -0.78 -5.01
N ASP A 407 24.52 -0.02 -5.53
CA ASP A 407 23.78 -0.32 -6.75
C ASP A 407 24.56 0.16 -7.99
N MET A 408 25.31 -0.78 -8.57
CA MET A 408 26.18 -0.54 -9.72
C MET A 408 25.50 -0.79 -11.06
N GLU A 409 24.20 -1.14 -11.06
CA GLU A 409 23.45 -1.41 -12.29
C GLU A 409 23.32 -0.14 -13.15
N ALA A 410 23.24 -0.32 -14.47
CA ALA A 410 23.07 0.78 -15.40
C ALA A 410 21.61 1.19 -15.55
N ASP A 411 21.43 2.45 -15.93
CA ASP A 411 20.16 3.07 -16.33
C ASP A 411 19.07 3.06 -15.23
N LEU A 412 18.15 4.02 -15.33
CA LEU A 412 17.03 4.16 -14.40
C LEU A 412 15.78 4.57 -15.16
N GLU A 413 14.87 3.61 -15.35
CA GLU A 413 13.53 3.86 -15.88
C GLU A 413 12.51 3.39 -14.84
N TRP A 414 11.95 4.35 -14.10
CA TRP A 414 11.13 4.03 -12.93
C TRP A 414 10.14 5.15 -12.60
N THR A 415 9.06 4.78 -11.91
CA THR A 415 8.10 5.74 -11.32
C THR A 415 8.26 5.74 -9.81
N PHE A 416 8.73 6.85 -9.28
CA PHE A 416 8.80 7.11 -7.85
C PHE A 416 7.56 7.85 -7.38
N MET A 417 7.22 7.70 -6.10
CA MET A 417 6.15 8.47 -5.47
C MET A 417 6.68 9.26 -4.27
N THR A 418 6.12 10.45 -4.04
CA THR A 418 6.30 11.20 -2.80
C THR A 418 4.95 11.64 -2.22
N LEU A 419 4.84 11.52 -0.90
CA LEU A 419 3.72 12.01 -0.08
C LEU A 419 4.07 13.33 0.62
N HIS A 420 5.29 13.83 0.49
CA HIS A 420 5.76 15.01 1.24
C HIS A 420 5.06 16.30 0.82
N HIS A 421 4.43 16.31 -0.36
CA HIS A 421 3.70 17.46 -0.89
C HIS A 421 2.19 17.41 -0.57
N TRP A 422 1.75 16.49 0.29
CA TRP A 422 0.35 16.32 0.65
C TRP A 422 -0.26 17.64 1.16
N GLY A 423 -1.42 18.00 0.61
CA GLY A 423 -2.15 19.24 0.92
C GLY A 423 -1.64 20.50 0.22
N GLU A 424 -0.49 20.46 -0.45
CA GLU A 424 0.03 21.61 -1.19
C GLU A 424 -0.73 21.84 -2.50
N SER A 425 -0.61 23.05 -3.06
CA SER A 425 -1.11 23.33 -4.42
C SER A 425 -0.19 22.73 -5.48
N ALA A 426 -0.77 22.15 -6.52
CA ALA A 426 -0.03 21.65 -7.68
C ALA A 426 0.50 22.79 -8.57
N VAL A 427 -0.09 23.98 -8.48
CA VAL A 427 0.12 25.09 -9.42
C VAL A 427 1.40 25.86 -9.09
N GLY A 428 2.20 26.13 -10.12
CA GLY A 428 3.45 26.86 -10.03
C GLY A 428 4.63 26.07 -10.60
N THR A 429 5.85 26.51 -10.26
CA THR A 429 7.07 25.91 -10.79
C THR A 429 7.53 24.74 -9.91
N TRP A 430 7.63 23.56 -10.51
CA TRP A 430 8.27 22.39 -9.96
C TRP A 430 9.69 22.31 -10.48
N GLU A 431 10.64 22.05 -9.59
CA GLU A 431 12.05 21.91 -9.93
C GLU A 431 12.53 20.49 -9.62
N LEU A 432 13.15 19.86 -10.62
CA LEU A 432 13.83 18.59 -10.48
C LEU A 432 15.34 18.83 -10.49
N SER A 433 16.03 18.37 -9.46
CA SER A 433 17.48 18.37 -9.42
C SER A 433 18.04 16.95 -9.44
N ILE A 434 19.14 16.77 -10.17
CA ILE A 434 19.84 15.49 -10.28
C ILE A 434 21.32 15.70 -10.00
N GLU A 435 21.87 14.90 -9.10
CA GLU A 435 23.28 14.93 -8.72
C GLU A 435 23.91 13.54 -8.89
N ASN A 436 25.11 13.51 -9.48
CA ASN A 436 25.99 12.35 -9.38
C ASN A 436 26.77 12.43 -8.05
N THR A 437 26.40 11.58 -7.10
CA THR A 437 27.02 11.53 -5.76
C THR A 437 28.44 10.95 -5.77
N HIS A 438 28.90 10.39 -6.90
CA HIS A 438 30.22 9.76 -7.05
C HIS A 438 31.03 10.39 -8.20
N PRO A 439 31.40 11.68 -8.10
CA PRO A 439 32.08 12.41 -9.18
C PRO A 439 33.48 11.87 -9.50
N HIS A 440 34.12 11.17 -8.55
CA HIS A 440 35.45 10.58 -8.72
C HIS A 440 35.51 9.47 -9.78
N LEU A 441 34.37 8.84 -10.10
CA LEU A 441 34.29 7.77 -11.09
C LEU A 441 34.16 8.28 -12.53
N SER A 442 34.06 9.60 -12.73
CA SER A 442 33.96 10.23 -14.05
C SER A 442 32.76 9.78 -14.90
N SER A 443 31.71 9.25 -14.27
CA SER A 443 30.46 8.89 -14.91
C SER A 443 29.70 10.13 -15.36
N THR A 444 29.16 10.10 -16.57
CA THR A 444 28.21 11.10 -17.09
C THR A 444 27.00 10.35 -17.65
N GLY A 445 25.89 11.05 -17.85
CA GLY A 445 24.73 10.44 -18.50
C GLY A 445 23.70 11.47 -18.93
N VAL A 446 22.48 11.00 -19.14
CA VAL A 446 21.41 11.81 -19.72
C VAL A 446 20.07 11.44 -19.07
N LEU A 447 19.34 12.44 -18.59
CA LEU A 447 17.91 12.31 -18.38
C LEU A 447 17.24 12.44 -19.75
N GLU A 448 16.73 11.33 -20.25
CA GLU A 448 16.04 11.23 -21.54
C GLU A 448 14.69 11.96 -21.50
N GLY A 449 14.03 11.91 -20.36
CA GLY A 449 12.80 12.65 -20.07
C GLY A 449 12.26 12.31 -18.69
N TRP A 450 11.35 13.14 -18.20
CA TRP A 450 10.62 12.89 -16.97
C TRP A 450 9.17 13.35 -17.08
N THR A 451 8.28 12.69 -16.36
CA THR A 451 6.85 13.00 -16.29
C THR A 451 6.46 13.17 -14.83
N LEU A 452 5.72 14.24 -14.55
CA LEU A 452 5.17 14.53 -13.24
C LEU A 452 3.65 14.31 -13.30
N ALA A 453 3.13 13.36 -12.53
CA ALA A 453 1.69 13.21 -12.32
C ALA A 453 1.33 13.73 -10.92
N LEU A 454 0.41 14.67 -10.88
CA LEU A 454 -0.04 15.40 -9.70
C LEU A 454 -1.48 14.99 -9.41
N LEU A 455 -1.68 14.16 -8.38
CA LEU A 455 -2.97 13.61 -8.01
C LEU A 455 -3.49 14.34 -6.78
N GLY A 456 -4.77 14.69 -6.78
CA GLY A 456 -5.38 15.34 -5.62
C GLY A 456 -6.80 15.82 -5.92
N THR A 457 -7.19 16.91 -5.30
CA THR A 457 -8.56 17.44 -5.43
C THR A 457 -8.57 18.93 -5.71
N ALA A 458 -9.63 19.39 -6.38
CA ALA A 458 -9.85 20.82 -6.61
C ALA A 458 -10.37 21.58 -5.38
N THR A 459 -11.03 20.89 -4.45
CA THR A 459 -11.65 21.47 -3.24
C THR A 459 -11.08 20.83 -1.98
N ASP A 460 -11.07 21.58 -0.87
CA ASP A 460 -10.44 21.14 0.38
C ASP A 460 -11.08 19.84 0.92
N PRO A 461 -10.33 18.73 0.98
CA PRO A 461 -10.80 17.46 1.51
C PRO A 461 -11.17 17.49 3.00
N ALA A 462 -10.67 18.49 3.75
CA ALA A 462 -10.99 18.64 5.18
C ALA A 462 -12.27 19.46 5.43
N ASN A 463 -12.84 20.10 4.41
CA ASN A 463 -13.87 21.14 4.57
C ASN A 463 -15.04 20.98 3.58
N THR A 464 -15.49 19.75 3.35
CA THR A 464 -16.62 19.42 2.44
C THR A 464 -18.00 19.89 2.92
N SER A 465 -18.06 20.83 3.88
CA SER A 465 -19.28 21.50 4.32
C SER A 465 -19.52 22.84 3.60
N THR A 466 -19.43 22.93 2.28
CA THR A 466 -19.89 24.15 1.58
C THR A 466 -20.54 23.89 0.23
N GLY A 467 -21.85 24.14 0.16
CA GLY A 467 -22.61 24.07 -1.08
C GLY A 467 -24.09 24.46 -1.00
N THR A 468 -24.48 25.51 -0.26
CA THR A 468 -25.56 26.46 -0.65
C THR A 468 -25.71 27.58 0.39
N ASN A 469 -25.11 28.74 0.12
CA ASN A 469 -25.60 30.01 0.69
C ASN A 469 -26.86 30.41 -0.09
N GLY A 470 -28.03 30.07 0.43
CA GLY A 470 -29.31 30.46 -0.15
C GLY A 470 -30.50 30.14 0.75
N THR A 471 -30.80 31.06 1.68
CA THR A 471 -32.02 31.15 2.51
C THR A 471 -32.32 29.96 3.47
N PRO A 472 -32.88 30.22 4.67
CA PRO A 472 -33.22 29.15 5.62
C PRO A 472 -34.48 28.42 5.15
N GLY A 473 -34.31 27.48 4.24
CA GLY A 473 -35.25 26.40 3.99
C GLY A 473 -34.77 25.18 4.77
N ILE A 474 -35.67 24.57 5.54
CA ILE A 474 -35.45 23.25 6.15
C ILE A 474 -35.29 22.26 4.99
N ASP A 475 -34.06 21.95 4.61
CA ASP A 475 -33.76 20.83 3.72
C ASP A 475 -33.34 19.64 4.59
N THR A 476 -34.21 18.64 4.63
CA THR A 476 -33.96 17.33 5.27
C THR A 476 -33.25 16.40 4.31
N SER A 477 -32.28 16.88 3.53
CA SER A 477 -31.49 16.02 2.65
C SER A 477 -30.54 15.18 3.51
N GLU A 478 -30.74 13.86 3.50
CA GLU A 478 -29.78 12.89 4.01
C GLU A 478 -28.42 13.18 3.38
N GLN A 479 -27.43 13.55 4.21
CA GLN A 479 -26.05 13.62 3.76
C GLN A 479 -25.65 12.23 3.26
N ASN A 480 -25.44 12.13 1.95
CA ASN A 480 -25.15 10.85 1.31
C ASN A 480 -23.68 10.50 1.61
N ASN A 481 -23.43 9.95 2.80
CA ASN A 481 -22.10 9.62 3.34
C ASN A 481 -21.50 8.34 2.72
N ASN A 482 -21.83 8.01 1.46
CA ASN A 482 -21.25 6.88 0.76
C ASN A 482 -20.02 7.33 -0.02
N CYS A 483 -18.82 6.91 0.42
CA CYS A 483 -17.57 7.32 -0.20
C CYS A 483 -17.12 6.41 -1.36
N GLY A 484 -17.97 5.47 -1.78
CA GLY A 484 -17.73 4.67 -2.98
C GLY A 484 -17.99 5.45 -4.27
N VAL A 485 -17.40 5.00 -5.37
CA VAL A 485 -17.71 5.52 -6.71
C VAL A 485 -19.19 5.25 -7.02
N SER A 486 -19.98 6.29 -7.29
CA SER A 486 -21.41 6.14 -7.57
C SER A 486 -21.66 5.49 -8.94
N ASP A 487 -22.53 4.47 -8.98
CA ASP A 487 -23.07 3.84 -10.20
C ASP A 487 -23.97 4.82 -11.00
N ASN A 488 -23.37 5.83 -11.63
CA ASN A 488 -24.08 6.62 -12.63
C ASN A 488 -24.08 5.86 -13.96
N SER A 489 -25.18 5.14 -14.20
CA SER A 489 -25.54 4.51 -15.48
C SER A 489 -25.88 5.54 -16.58
N GLY A 490 -24.99 6.51 -16.81
CA GLY A 490 -24.87 7.32 -18.02
C GLY A 490 -23.72 6.79 -18.89
N PRO A 491 -23.51 7.28 -20.13
CA PRO A 491 -22.47 6.73 -20.99
C PRO A 491 -21.12 6.90 -20.30
N THR A 492 -20.48 5.77 -19.99
CA THR A 492 -19.14 5.63 -19.41
C THR A 492 -18.20 6.69 -19.98
N ALA A 493 -17.87 7.70 -19.18
CA ALA A 493 -16.64 8.45 -19.37
C ALA A 493 -15.51 7.45 -19.12
N THR A 494 -14.94 6.94 -20.21
CA THR A 494 -13.76 6.08 -20.13
C THR A 494 -12.64 6.95 -19.60
N GLN A 495 -12.23 6.76 -18.36
CA GLN A 495 -11.05 7.40 -17.82
C GLN A 495 -9.85 6.82 -18.57
N LYS A 496 -9.41 7.53 -19.62
CA LYS A 496 -8.24 7.16 -20.41
C LYS A 496 -7.01 7.52 -19.61
N ILE A 497 -6.41 6.55 -18.94
CA ILE A 497 -5.02 6.67 -18.49
C ILE A 497 -4.15 6.43 -19.73
N PRO A 498 -3.39 7.41 -20.24
CA PRO A 498 -2.53 7.18 -21.39
C PRO A 498 -1.37 6.27 -20.99
N PHE A 499 -1.31 5.07 -21.56
CA PHE A 499 -0.13 4.21 -21.53
C PHE A 499 0.58 4.26 -22.88
N TRP A 500 1.91 4.44 -22.85
CA TRP A 500 2.75 4.46 -24.04
C TRP A 500 3.43 3.10 -24.21
N VAL A 501 3.19 2.43 -25.34
CA VAL A 501 3.92 1.21 -25.72
C VAL A 501 4.95 1.59 -26.79
N TRP A 502 6.24 1.44 -26.47
CA TRP A 502 7.33 1.63 -27.42
C TRP A 502 7.64 0.30 -28.10
N ILE A 503 7.34 0.18 -29.40
CA ILE A 503 7.79 -0.96 -30.21
C ILE A 503 9.08 -0.54 -30.93
N ILE A 504 10.21 -1.14 -30.55
CA ILE A 504 11.47 -0.98 -31.30
C ILE A 504 11.47 -1.99 -32.44
N ILE A 505 11.27 -1.51 -33.68
CA ILE A 505 11.63 -2.25 -34.89
C ILE A 505 12.86 -1.55 -35.46
N GLY A 506 13.89 -2.33 -35.77
CA GLY A 506 15.26 -1.86 -36.06
C GLY A 506 15.35 -0.55 -36.84
N GLY A 507 16.07 0.41 -36.25
CA GLY A 507 16.58 1.60 -36.93
C GLY A 507 15.70 2.87 -36.90
N GLY A 508 14.56 2.88 -36.23
CA GLY A 508 13.76 4.09 -36.04
C GLY A 508 12.63 3.93 -35.03
N VAL A 509 12.43 4.94 -34.17
CA VAL A 509 11.32 4.98 -33.21
C VAL A 509 10.04 5.40 -33.93
N LEU A 510 9.02 4.53 -33.91
CA LEU A 510 7.67 4.87 -34.38
C LEU A 510 6.78 5.13 -33.16
N ILE A 511 6.22 6.33 -33.05
CA ILE A 511 5.21 6.65 -32.03
C ILE A 511 3.86 6.15 -32.55
N VAL A 512 3.30 5.11 -31.93
CA VAL A 512 1.92 4.68 -32.19
C VAL A 512 1.05 5.10 -31.01
N VAL A 513 0.14 6.04 -31.25
CA VAL A 513 -0.95 6.34 -30.32
C VAL A 513 -2.03 5.29 -30.55
N SER A 514 -2.06 4.22 -29.75
CA SER A 514 -3.23 3.32 -29.72
C SER A 514 -4.15 3.71 -28.58
N SER A 515 -5.33 4.24 -28.91
CA SER A 515 -6.46 4.20 -27.99
C SER A 515 -7.05 2.79 -28.06
N VAL A 516 -6.67 1.89 -27.17
CA VAL A 516 -7.38 0.61 -27.05
C VAL A 516 -8.70 0.88 -26.34
N VAL A 517 -9.81 0.77 -27.06
CA VAL A 517 -11.15 0.71 -26.47
C VAL A 517 -11.38 -0.74 -26.07
N VAL A 518 -11.13 -1.09 -24.81
CA VAL A 518 -11.62 -2.36 -24.26
C VAL A 518 -13.11 -2.19 -23.99
N GLY A 519 -13.95 -2.51 -24.97
CA GLY A 519 -15.39 -2.62 -24.77
C GLY A 519 -15.71 -3.90 -24.01
N VAL A 520 -15.73 -3.86 -22.68
CA VAL A 520 -16.35 -4.93 -21.89
C VAL A 520 -17.87 -4.77 -22.00
N VAL A 521 -18.47 -5.50 -22.93
CA VAL A 521 -19.93 -5.70 -22.90
C VAL A 521 -20.21 -6.70 -21.77
N VAL A 522 -20.54 -6.18 -20.59
CA VAL A 522 -21.09 -6.99 -19.49
C VAL A 522 -22.50 -7.42 -19.89
N LYS A 523 -22.62 -8.53 -20.64
CA LYS A 523 -23.86 -9.30 -20.65
C LYS A 523 -23.92 -10.07 -19.33
N LYS A 524 -24.73 -9.58 -18.38
CA LYS A 524 -25.19 -10.34 -17.20
C LYS A 524 -25.68 -11.73 -17.67
N ARG A 525 -24.86 -12.76 -17.49
CA ARG A 525 -25.33 -14.15 -17.37
C ARG A 525 -25.21 -14.52 -15.91
N LEU A 526 -26.32 -14.40 -15.20
CA LEU A 526 -26.53 -15.08 -13.92
C LEU A 526 -26.36 -16.58 -14.15
N PHE A 527 -25.33 -17.17 -13.54
CA PHE A 527 -25.25 -18.61 -13.33
C PHE A 527 -25.26 -18.88 -11.82
N CYS A 528 -26.45 -19.21 -11.31
CA CYS A 528 -26.61 -20.00 -10.10
C CYS A 528 -26.55 -21.48 -10.49
N PRO A 529 -25.81 -22.36 -9.81
CA PRO A 529 -26.01 -23.80 -9.96
C PRO A 529 -27.06 -24.26 -8.95
N SER A 530 -28.26 -24.60 -9.43
CA SER A 530 -29.21 -25.44 -8.70
C SER A 530 -29.05 -26.90 -9.11
N ARG A 531 -28.95 -27.79 -8.12
CA ARG A 531 -29.08 -29.25 -8.25
C ARG A 531 -30.39 -29.64 -8.95
N SER A 532 -30.32 -30.56 -9.90
CA SER A 532 -31.29 -31.66 -10.05
C SER A 532 -30.76 -32.75 -10.99
N GLU A 533 -30.96 -34.00 -10.57
CA GLU A 533 -30.66 -35.24 -11.29
C GLU A 533 -31.42 -35.36 -12.62
N ALA A 534 -30.79 -35.95 -13.64
CA ALA A 534 -31.44 -36.88 -14.58
C ALA A 534 -30.41 -37.61 -15.45
N VAL A 535 -30.60 -38.92 -15.53
CA VAL A 535 -29.85 -39.94 -16.27
C VAL A 535 -30.11 -39.84 -17.78
N ALA A 536 -29.07 -39.92 -18.61
CA ALA A 536 -29.11 -40.61 -19.91
C ALA A 536 -27.69 -40.82 -20.48
N SER A 537 -27.50 -42.04 -20.97
CA SER A 537 -26.31 -42.70 -21.51
C SER A 537 -25.88 -42.30 -22.93
N ALA A 538 -24.69 -42.81 -23.31
CA ALA A 538 -24.11 -43.00 -24.64
C ALA A 538 -23.17 -41.87 -25.11
N SER A 539 -21.99 -42.10 -25.68
CA SER A 539 -21.26 -43.33 -26.00
C SER A 539 -19.84 -42.94 -26.40
N TYR A 540 -18.87 -43.78 -26.02
CA TYR A 540 -17.47 -43.72 -26.45
C TYR A 540 -17.34 -43.86 -27.97
N ILE A 541 -16.59 -42.96 -28.61
CA ILE A 541 -15.80 -43.28 -29.82
C ILE A 541 -14.42 -42.66 -29.65
N SER A 542 -13.43 -43.55 -29.61
CA SER A 542 -12.01 -43.31 -29.75
C SER A 542 -11.66 -42.81 -31.13
N GLU A 543 -10.68 -41.90 -31.24
CA GLU A 543 -9.65 -42.05 -32.27
C GLU A 543 -8.36 -41.32 -31.87
N SER A 544 -7.29 -42.10 -31.87
CA SER A 544 -5.89 -41.75 -31.74
C SER A 544 -5.40 -40.94 -32.94
N ASN A 545 -4.47 -40.00 -32.72
CA ASN A 545 -3.25 -39.96 -33.53
C ASN A 545 -2.11 -39.22 -32.81
N THR A 546 -1.01 -39.96 -32.70
CA THR A 546 0.36 -39.61 -32.32
C THR A 546 1.03 -38.62 -33.28
N VAL A 547 2.03 -37.90 -32.77
CA VAL A 547 3.35 -37.49 -33.32
C VAL A 547 3.75 -36.25 -32.49
N GLY A 548 4.90 -36.07 -31.87
CA GLY A 548 6.22 -36.72 -31.92
C GLY A 548 7.22 -35.62 -31.55
N MET A 549 8.04 -35.88 -30.53
CA MET A 549 9.03 -34.97 -29.94
C MET A 549 10.08 -34.45 -30.93
N ALA A 550 10.55 -33.23 -30.69
CA ALA A 550 11.96 -32.85 -30.63
C ALA A 550 12.13 -31.70 -29.64
#